data_AF-J9DTX0-F1
#
_entry.id   AF-J9DTX0-F1
#
_cell.length_a   1.000
_cell.length_b   1.000
_cell.length_c   1.000
_cell.angle_alpha   90.00
_cell.angle_beta   90.00
_cell.angle_gamma   90.00
#
_symmetry.space_group_name_H-M   'P 1'
#
loop_
_entity.id
_entity.type
_entity.pdbx_description
1 polymer ?
#
loop_
_entity_poly.entity_id
_entity_poly.type
_entity_poly.pdbx_seq_one_letter_code
_entity_poly.pdbx_strand_id
1 'polypeptide(L)'
;MGIRYSTSMFNTKHGYLKKSALIVAEVSNNSENIINSIIDGQNKTLTWGQAQQFDLWPAYVAVETTIEPLRKFIPPHFVSEIIGADGTCGDIEVDTICNGPLKPATSYRFKLRLYTSPDMWTDSEYSEIATTS
;
A
#
# COMPACT_ATOMS: atom_id res chain seq x y z
N MET A 1 5.06 0.24 -12.26
CA MET A 1 6.09 1.01 -11.52
C MET A 1 6.81 0.10 -10.53
N GLY A 2 8.15 0.01 -10.56
CA GLY A 2 8.90 -0.89 -9.68
C GLY A 2 9.18 -0.26 -8.31
N ILE A 3 8.83 -0.97 -7.24
CA ILE A 3 9.06 -0.59 -5.84
C ILE A 3 10.00 -1.63 -5.23
N ARG A 4 10.96 -1.18 -4.42
CA ARG A 4 11.88 -2.06 -3.70
C ARG A 4 12.00 -1.63 -2.24
N TYR A 5 11.85 -2.57 -1.32
CA TYR A 5 11.95 -2.29 0.11
C TYR A 5 12.68 -3.42 0.85
N SER A 6 13.29 -3.08 1.99
CA SER A 6 14.09 -4.03 2.79
C SER A 6 13.28 -4.60 3.94
N THR A 7 13.33 -5.92 4.16
CA THR A 7 12.72 -6.54 5.34
C THR A 7 13.44 -6.22 6.65
N SER A 8 14.58 -5.51 6.60
CA SER A 8 15.27 -5.04 7.81
C SER A 8 14.40 -4.09 8.66
N MET A 9 13.39 -3.45 8.07
CA MET A 9 12.45 -2.60 8.81
C MET A 9 11.40 -3.41 9.59
N PHE A 10 11.33 -4.72 9.39
CA PHE A 10 10.33 -5.58 10.04
C PHE A 10 10.81 -5.92 11.44
N ASN A 11 10.03 -5.54 12.45
CA ASN A 11 10.36 -5.74 13.85
C ASN A 11 9.23 -6.48 14.57
N THR A 12 9.55 -7.62 15.20
CA THR A 12 8.58 -8.44 15.95
C THR A 12 8.58 -8.16 17.46
N LYS A 13 9.24 -7.10 17.93
CA LYS A 13 9.30 -6.72 19.36
C LYS A 13 7.91 -6.60 20.00
N HIS A 14 6.90 -6.21 19.22
CA HIS A 14 5.54 -5.97 19.69
C HIS A 14 4.53 -7.05 19.25
N GLY A 15 5.02 -8.22 18.82
CA GLY A 15 4.20 -9.34 18.37
C GLY A 15 4.64 -9.88 17.01
N TYR A 16 4.09 -11.02 16.63
CA TYR A 16 4.34 -11.60 15.31
C TYR A 16 3.64 -10.79 14.23
N LEU A 17 4.39 -10.48 13.18
CA LEU A 17 3.83 -9.89 11.97
C LEU A 17 3.02 -10.96 11.23
N LYS A 18 1.80 -10.62 10.84
CA LYS A 18 0.88 -11.56 10.16
C LYS A 18 0.75 -11.30 8.67
N LYS A 19 0.80 -10.02 8.28
CA LYS A 19 0.72 -9.60 6.89
C LYS A 19 1.37 -8.23 6.70
N SER A 20 1.76 -7.95 5.47
CA SER A 20 2.17 -6.63 5.00
C SER A 20 1.26 -6.17 3.87
N ALA A 21 1.00 -4.87 3.80
CA ALA A 21 0.30 -4.26 2.68
C ALA A 21 1.15 -3.12 2.10
N LEU A 22 1.19 -3.04 0.77
CA LEU A 22 1.78 -1.91 0.06
C LEU A 22 0.68 -0.91 -0.26
N ILE A 23 0.77 0.26 0.36
CA ILE A 23 -0.19 1.34 0.24
C ILE A 23 0.29 2.34 -0.79
N VAL A 24 -0.60 2.75 -1.69
CA VAL A 24 -0.35 3.71 -2.76
C VAL A 24 -1.22 4.93 -2.54
N ALA A 25 -0.66 6.14 -2.69
CA ALA A 25 -1.43 7.38 -2.64
C ALA A 25 -1.03 8.30 -3.79
N GLU A 26 -2.04 8.88 -4.45
CA GLU A 26 -1.82 9.92 -5.46
C GLU A 26 -1.39 11.22 -4.80
N VAL A 27 -0.47 11.94 -5.44
CA VAL A 27 0.09 13.20 -4.95
C VAL A 27 -0.52 14.36 -5.72
N SER A 28 -1.09 15.32 -5.00
CA SER A 28 -1.56 16.60 -5.54
C SER A 28 -0.59 17.72 -5.15
N ASN A 29 -0.43 18.71 -6.02
CA ASN A 29 0.44 19.87 -5.79
C ASN A 29 -0.05 20.81 -4.68
N ASN A 30 -1.34 20.77 -4.30
CA ASN A 30 -1.95 21.85 -3.52
C ASN A 30 -2.81 21.46 -2.31
N SER A 31 -2.78 20.20 -1.85
CA SER A 31 -3.45 19.84 -0.60
C SER A 31 -3.06 18.45 -0.13
N GLU A 32 -3.00 18.30 1.20
CA GLU A 32 -3.16 16.98 1.82
C GLU A 32 -4.51 16.43 1.37
N ASN A 33 -4.53 15.19 0.88
CA ASN A 33 -5.78 14.53 0.51
C ASN A 33 -6.59 14.31 1.81
N ILE A 34 -7.51 15.23 2.13
CA ILE A 34 -8.33 15.24 3.35
C ILE A 34 -9.04 13.89 3.57
N ILE A 35 -9.38 13.21 2.47
CA ILE A 35 -10.01 11.88 2.49
C ILE A 35 -9.10 10.86 3.19
N ASN A 36 -7.78 10.93 3.03
CA ASN A 36 -6.85 10.05 3.73
C ASN A 36 -6.96 10.21 5.25
N SER A 37 -6.99 11.45 5.75
CA SER A 37 -7.10 11.73 7.19
C SER A 37 -8.42 11.23 7.77
N ILE A 38 -9.51 11.32 7.01
CA ILE A 38 -10.82 10.78 7.42
C ILE A 38 -10.79 9.24 7.47
N ILE A 39 -10.22 8.61 6.45
CA ILE A 39 -10.15 7.14 6.36
C ILE A 39 -9.24 6.56 7.45
N ASP A 40 -8.07 7.17 7.65
CA ASP A 40 -7.13 6.78 8.70
C ASP A 40 -7.78 6.96 10.09
N GLY A 41 -8.54 8.04 10.31
CA GLY A 41 -9.32 8.24 11.54
C GLY A 41 -10.44 7.22 11.78
N GLN A 42 -10.90 6.53 10.73
CA GLN A 42 -11.88 5.44 10.83
C GLN A 42 -11.23 4.05 10.92
N ASN A 43 -9.89 3.96 10.97
CA ASN A 43 -9.18 2.69 10.91
C ASN A 43 -9.64 1.83 9.71
N LYS A 44 -9.80 2.46 8.55
CA LYS A 44 -10.19 1.78 7.30
C LYS A 44 -9.05 1.83 6.28
N THR A 45 -9.15 0.96 5.29
CA THR A 45 -8.29 0.95 4.10
C THR A 45 -9.17 0.86 2.87
N LEU A 46 -8.80 1.57 1.81
CA LEU A 46 -9.46 1.42 0.52
C LEU A 46 -8.76 0.39 -0.36
N THR A 47 -9.50 -0.15 -1.31
CA THR A 47 -8.97 -0.93 -2.44
C THR A 47 -8.71 -0.02 -3.65
N TRP A 48 -8.03 -0.57 -4.65
CA TRP A 48 -7.86 0.11 -5.95
C TRP A 48 -9.21 0.42 -6.62
N GLY A 49 -10.18 -0.50 -6.54
CA GLY A 49 -11.53 -0.29 -7.08
C GLY A 49 -12.26 0.87 -6.41
N GLN A 50 -12.17 0.99 -5.09
CA GLN A 50 -12.80 2.08 -4.35
C GLN A 50 -12.10 3.43 -4.58
N ALA A 51 -10.77 3.44 -4.66
CA ALA A 51 -9.99 4.67 -4.87
C ALA A 51 -10.32 5.35 -6.21
N GLN A 52 -10.70 4.58 -7.22
CA GLN A 52 -11.10 5.08 -8.54
C GLN A 52 -12.37 5.93 -8.56
N GLN A 53 -13.17 5.87 -7.50
CA GLN A 53 -14.38 6.69 -7.39
C GLN A 53 -14.07 8.16 -7.07
N PHE A 54 -12.80 8.49 -6.85
CA PHE A 54 -12.33 9.83 -6.53
C PHE A 54 -11.48 10.41 -7.67
N ASP A 55 -11.59 11.72 -7.90
CA ASP A 55 -10.74 12.42 -8.87
C ASP A 55 -9.27 12.39 -8.47
N LEU A 56 -8.98 12.59 -7.18
CA LEU A 56 -7.66 12.41 -6.57
C LEU A 56 -7.69 11.14 -5.74
N TRP A 57 -6.96 10.10 -6.16
CA TRP A 57 -7.06 8.79 -5.52
C TRP A 57 -6.53 8.86 -4.08
N PRO A 58 -7.37 8.57 -3.07
CA PRO A 58 -6.92 8.43 -1.69
C PRO A 58 -5.98 7.23 -1.55
N ALA A 59 -5.36 7.11 -0.38
CA ALA A 59 -4.48 6.00 -0.06
C ALA A 59 -5.25 4.67 -0.10
N TYR A 60 -4.74 3.72 -0.86
CA TYR A 60 -5.35 2.39 -1.03
C TYR A 60 -4.32 1.27 -0.96
N VAL A 61 -4.79 0.07 -0.62
CA VAL A 61 -3.99 -1.15 -0.62
C VAL A 61 -3.92 -1.69 -2.05
N ALA A 62 -2.73 -1.67 -2.64
CA ALA A 62 -2.50 -2.24 -3.97
C ALA A 62 -2.11 -3.72 -3.90
N VAL A 63 -1.32 -4.09 -2.90
CA VAL A 63 -0.82 -5.45 -2.70
C VAL A 63 -0.91 -5.80 -1.22
N GLU A 64 -1.38 -7.01 -0.92
CA GLU A 64 -1.34 -7.58 0.41
C GLU A 64 -0.60 -8.93 0.36
N THR A 65 0.28 -9.15 1.33
CA THR A 65 1.13 -10.34 1.39
C THR A 65 1.09 -10.91 2.80
N THR A 66 0.78 -12.20 2.91
CA THR A 66 0.84 -12.90 4.19
C THR A 66 2.28 -13.10 4.62
N ILE A 67 2.54 -12.89 5.91
CA ILE A 67 3.84 -13.11 6.53
C ILE A 67 3.75 -14.38 7.34
N GLU A 68 4.53 -15.39 6.96
CA GLU A 68 4.62 -16.62 7.73
C GLU A 68 5.31 -16.35 9.08
N PRO A 69 4.76 -16.85 10.21
CA PRO A 69 5.29 -16.59 11.56
C PRO A 69 6.75 -17.00 11.77
N LEU A 70 7.29 -17.87 10.91
CA LEU A 70 8.59 -18.52 11.06
C LEU A 70 9.69 -17.97 10.15
N ARG A 71 9.39 -17.00 9.27
CA ARG A 71 10.46 -16.28 8.55
C ARG A 71 11.12 -15.31 9.52
N LYS A 72 12.14 -15.81 10.24
CA LYS A 72 13.18 -14.94 10.79
C LYS A 72 13.71 -14.14 9.61
N PHE A 73 13.41 -12.84 9.55
CA PHE A 73 13.85 -11.89 8.50
C PHE A 73 15.37 -11.66 8.51
N ILE A 74 16.13 -12.72 8.79
CA ILE A 74 17.55 -12.76 9.04
C ILE A 74 18.12 -13.86 8.12
N PRO A 75 18.96 -13.50 7.15
CA PRO A 75 19.36 -12.13 6.82
C PRO A 75 18.21 -11.30 6.23
N PRO A 76 18.25 -9.96 6.37
CA PRO A 76 17.32 -9.08 5.66
C PRO A 76 17.43 -9.32 4.16
N HIS A 77 16.29 -9.35 3.48
CA HIS A 77 16.24 -9.41 2.03
C HIS A 77 15.44 -8.23 1.49
N PHE A 78 15.64 -7.96 0.20
CA PHE A 78 14.86 -6.96 -0.50
C PHE A 78 13.68 -7.62 -1.18
N VAL A 79 12.50 -7.03 -1.01
CA VAL A 79 11.31 -7.38 -1.78
C VAL A 79 11.18 -6.35 -2.89
N SER A 80 10.92 -6.84 -4.11
CA SER A 80 10.68 -6.01 -5.29
C SER A 80 9.27 -6.30 -5.79
N GLU A 81 8.46 -5.26 -5.94
CA GLU A 81 7.08 -5.34 -6.40
C GLU A 81 6.88 -4.43 -7.60
N ILE A 82 6.04 -4.85 -8.56
CA ILE A 82 5.63 -3.99 -9.67
C ILE A 82 4.19 -3.56 -9.40
N ILE A 83 3.98 -2.27 -9.17
CA ILE A 83 2.68 -1.68 -8.91
C ILE A 83 2.05 -1.16 -10.20
N GLY A 84 0.74 -1.34 -10.33
CA GLY A 84 -0.03 -0.86 -11.47
C GLY A 84 -0.01 -1.77 -12.69
N ALA A 85 0.20 -3.07 -12.51
CA ALA A 85 0.48 -4.00 -13.61
C ALA A 85 -0.71 -4.91 -13.98
N ASP A 86 -1.71 -5.06 -13.10
CA ASP A 86 -2.78 -6.02 -13.30
C ASP A 86 -3.96 -5.41 -14.05
N GLY A 87 -4.04 -5.69 -15.35
CA GLY A 87 -5.14 -5.22 -16.21
C GLY A 87 -6.50 -5.88 -15.93
N THR A 88 -6.57 -6.92 -15.11
CA THR A 88 -7.81 -7.68 -14.84
C THR A 88 -8.60 -7.13 -13.64
N CYS A 89 -8.03 -6.19 -12.88
CA CYS A 89 -8.69 -5.59 -11.73
C CYS A 89 -10.01 -4.86 -12.05
N GLY A 90 -10.27 -4.54 -13.32
CA GLY A 90 -11.54 -3.93 -13.74
C GLY A 90 -12.73 -4.89 -13.71
N ASP A 91 -12.50 -6.20 -13.72
CA ASP A 91 -13.55 -7.23 -13.85
C ASP A 91 -13.91 -7.90 -12.51
N ILE A 92 -13.29 -7.48 -11.42
CA ILE A 92 -13.50 -8.05 -10.08
C ILE A 92 -14.32 -7.13 -9.18
N GLU A 93 -14.75 -7.65 -8.03
CA GLU A 93 -15.51 -6.86 -7.06
C GLU A 93 -14.70 -5.67 -6.53
N VAL A 94 -15.37 -4.51 -6.44
CA VAL A 94 -14.75 -3.24 -6.04
C VAL A 94 -14.05 -3.30 -4.68
N ASP A 95 -14.53 -4.14 -3.75
CA ASP A 95 -13.98 -4.30 -2.41
C ASP A 95 -12.83 -5.31 -2.34
N THR A 96 -12.42 -5.88 -3.48
CA THR A 96 -11.28 -6.80 -3.56
C THR A 96 -9.96 -6.04 -3.70
N ILE A 97 -8.96 -6.40 -2.91
CA ILE A 97 -7.60 -5.87 -3.05
C ILE A 97 -7.02 -6.32 -4.40
N CYS A 98 -6.56 -5.37 -5.20
CA CYS A 98 -6.01 -5.65 -6.52
C CYS A 98 -5.01 -4.59 -6.96
N ASN A 99 -3.98 -5.02 -7.68
CA ASN A 99 -2.87 -4.19 -8.13
C ASN A 99 -3.15 -3.56 -9.51
N GLY A 100 -4.29 -2.90 -9.61
CA GLY A 100 -4.82 -2.40 -10.88
C GLY A 100 -4.04 -1.21 -11.43
N PRO A 101 -4.25 -0.84 -12.72
CA PRO A 101 -3.41 0.14 -13.40
C PRO A 101 -3.38 1.50 -12.70
N LEU A 102 -2.21 2.13 -12.72
CA LEU A 102 -2.06 3.52 -12.26
C LEU A 102 -2.47 4.49 -13.37
N LYS A 103 -2.91 5.70 -12.99
CA LYS A 103 -3.13 6.76 -13.97
C LYS A 103 -1.82 7.12 -14.67
N PRO A 104 -1.84 7.41 -15.98
CA PRO A 104 -0.67 7.93 -16.70
C PRO A 104 -0.33 9.35 -16.24
N ALA A 105 0.92 9.78 -16.44
CA ALA A 105 1.40 11.13 -16.13
C ALA A 105 1.02 11.64 -14.71
N THR A 106 0.96 10.73 -13.74
CA THR A 106 0.46 11.01 -12.38
C THR A 106 1.52 10.66 -11.35
N SER A 107 1.64 11.51 -10.34
CA SER A 107 2.61 11.36 -9.25
C SER A 107 2.02 10.55 -8.10
N TYR A 108 2.80 9.60 -7.61
CA TYR A 108 2.42 8.69 -6.52
C TYR A 108 3.52 8.61 -5.46
N ARG A 109 3.12 8.25 -4.26
CA ARG A 109 4.01 7.86 -3.15
C ARG A 109 3.51 6.60 -2.49
N PHE A 110 4.42 5.88 -1.85
CA PHE A 110 4.20 4.53 -1.34
C PHE A 110 4.55 4.44 0.13
N LYS A 111 3.79 3.66 0.90
CA LYS A 111 4.19 3.29 2.26
C LYS A 111 3.88 1.83 2.52
N LEU A 112 4.60 1.23 3.45
CA LEU A 112 4.34 -0.12 3.89
C LEU A 112 3.49 -0.10 5.15
N ARG A 113 2.48 -0.96 5.22
CA ARG A 113 1.70 -1.22 6.42
C ARG A 113 1.99 -2.62 6.92
N LEU A 114 2.34 -2.75 8.20
CA LEU A 114 2.60 -4.03 8.86
C LEU A 114 1.54 -4.31 9.91
N TYR A 115 1.00 -5.52 9.92
CA TYR A 115 -0.11 -5.91 10.78
C TYR A 115 0.32 -6.95 11.83
N THR A 116 -0.11 -6.74 13.07
CA THR A 116 -0.01 -7.74 14.16
C THR A 116 -1.36 -8.41 14.43
N SER A 117 -2.47 -7.75 14.06
CA SER A 117 -3.84 -8.27 14.00
C SER A 117 -4.59 -7.65 12.82
N PRO A 118 -5.82 -8.10 12.48
CA PRO A 118 -6.60 -7.50 11.38
C PRO A 118 -6.85 -5.99 11.54
N ASP A 119 -6.92 -5.51 12.79
CA ASP A 119 -7.29 -4.15 13.19
C ASP A 119 -6.13 -3.35 13.82
N MET A 120 -4.95 -3.96 14.01
CA MET A 120 -3.76 -3.29 14.54
C MET A 120 -2.62 -3.35 13.52
N TRP A 121 -2.17 -2.17 13.11
CA TRP A 121 -1.07 -2.01 12.18
C TRP A 121 -0.19 -0.82 12.52
N THR A 122 0.95 -0.76 11.85
CA THR A 122 1.86 0.38 11.84
C THR A 122 2.29 0.65 10.42
N ASP A 123 2.33 1.92 10.06
CA ASP A 123 2.77 2.38 8.76
C ASP A 123 4.22 2.84 8.80
N SER A 124 4.96 2.62 7.71
CA SER A 124 6.17 3.37 7.45
C SER A 124 5.85 4.81 7.05
N GLU A 125 6.88 5.65 7.04
CA GLU A 125 6.84 6.90 6.28
C GLU A 125 6.61 6.63 4.79
N TYR A 126 6.13 7.65 4.09
CA TYR A 126 6.01 7.60 2.64
C TYR A 126 7.39 7.62 1.97
N SER A 127 7.48 6.95 0.83
CA SER A 127 8.61 7.01 -0.10
C SER A 127 8.75 8.41 -0.73
N GLU A 128 9.85 8.58 -1.45
CA GLU A 128 9.94 9.63 -2.46
C GLU A 128 8.83 9.50 -3.51
N ILE A 129 8.51 10.61 -4.17
CA ILE A 129 7.48 10.68 -5.20
C ILE A 129 8.00 10.02 -6.47
N ALA A 130 7.18 9.18 -7.09
CA ALA A 130 7.44 8.60 -8.38
C ALA A 130 6.28 8.91 -9.34
N THR A 131 6.61 9.29 -10.58
CA THR A 131 5.63 9.70 -11.59
C THR A 131 5.54 8.64 -12.68
N THR A 132 4.32 8.28 -13.04
CA THR A 132 4.06 7.38 -14.18
C THR A 132 4.33 8.10 -15.50
N SER A 133 4.85 7.37 -16.49
CA SER A 133 5.05 7.84 -17.87
C SER A 133 3.75 7.89 -18.65
#